data_AF-A0A6A5FBT7-F1
#
_entry.id   AF-A0A6A5FBT7-F1
#
_cell.length_a   1.000
_cell.length_b   1.000
_cell.length_c   1.000
_cell.angle_alpha   90.00
_cell.angle_beta   90.00
_cell.angle_gamma   90.00
#
_symmetry.space_group_name_H-M   'P 1'
#
loop_
_entity.id
_entity.type
_entity.pdbx_description
1 polymer ?
#
loop_
_entity_poly.entity_id
_entity_poly.type
_entity_poly.pdbx_seq_one_letter_code
_entity_poly.pdbx_strand_id
1 'polypeptide(L)'
;MIKKSKITASRRLALKTKLLKTAAVMLEKAKEEKKLEREATLGERVPLLQLSGLSMQDLQALCKDLHHKIDVVDEERYDIDAKVTKNYKEIDNLSQKIFELKGKMKRPALKRVKISADAMLGALLGSKVKESVDFKANLKTVKKEEEKKEEVTDWRKNVEAMSGMEGRKKLFNAGQ
;
A
#
# COMPACT_ATOMS: atom_id res chain seq x y z
N MET A 1 -7.13 -40.65 -17.79
CA MET A 1 -6.31 -40.28 -16.60
C MET A 1 -5.90 -38.81 -16.70
N ILE A 2 -6.33 -37.94 -15.77
CA ILE A 2 -5.95 -36.52 -15.78
C ILE A 2 -4.51 -36.40 -15.27
N LYS A 3 -3.57 -36.01 -16.14
CA LYS A 3 -2.15 -35.79 -15.78
C LYS A 3 -2.07 -34.76 -14.64
N LYS A 4 -1.50 -35.14 -13.49
CA LYS A 4 -1.20 -34.20 -12.40
C LYS A 4 -0.26 -33.11 -12.94
N SER A 5 -0.65 -31.86 -12.78
CA SER A 5 0.17 -30.69 -13.14
C SER A 5 1.53 -30.74 -12.43
N LYS A 6 2.63 -30.60 -13.17
CA LYS A 6 4.01 -30.61 -12.63
C LYS A 6 4.27 -29.53 -11.58
N ILE A 7 3.48 -28.46 -11.58
CA ILE A 7 3.61 -27.33 -10.64
C ILE A 7 2.34 -27.24 -9.78
N THR A 8 2.51 -27.07 -8.46
CA THR A 8 1.39 -26.89 -7.54
C THR A 8 0.74 -25.51 -7.72
N ALA A 9 -0.56 -25.40 -7.40
CA ALA A 9 -1.26 -24.11 -7.45
C ALA A 9 -0.60 -23.07 -6.53
N SER A 10 -0.17 -23.47 -5.33
CA SER A 10 0.54 -22.62 -4.37
C SER A 10 1.83 -22.05 -4.95
N ARG A 11 2.62 -22.85 -5.69
CA ARG A 11 3.83 -22.36 -6.36
C ARG A 11 3.52 -21.34 -7.44
N ARG A 12 2.49 -21.57 -8.27
CA ARG A 12 2.05 -20.59 -9.28
C ARG A 12 1.61 -19.28 -8.64
N LEU A 13 0.84 -19.34 -7.56
CA LEU A 13 0.40 -18.15 -6.83
C LEU A 13 1.59 -17.38 -6.26
N ALA A 14 2.52 -18.07 -5.59
CA ALA A 14 3.73 -17.45 -5.05
C ALA A 14 4.54 -16.72 -6.14
N LEU A 15 4.68 -17.32 -7.33
CA LEU A 15 5.36 -16.69 -8.47
C LEU A 15 4.60 -15.46 -8.99
N LYS A 16 3.27 -15.53 -9.14
CA LYS A 16 2.45 -14.37 -9.53
C LYS A 16 2.58 -13.23 -8.52
N THR A 17 2.53 -13.53 -7.23
CA THR A 17 2.71 -12.52 -6.17
C THR A 17 4.10 -11.88 -6.25
N LYS A 18 5.16 -12.66 -6.48
CA LYS A 18 6.51 -12.12 -6.68
C LYS A 18 6.57 -11.20 -7.91
N LEU A 19 6.00 -11.63 -9.04
CA LEU A 19 5.95 -10.83 -10.26
C LEU A 19 5.23 -9.50 -10.04
N LEU A 20 4.06 -9.52 -9.39
CA LEU A 20 3.31 -8.30 -9.09
C LEU A 20 4.05 -7.37 -8.14
N LYS A 21 4.73 -7.91 -7.12
CA LYS A 21 5.57 -7.11 -6.21
C LYS A 21 6.71 -6.41 -6.97
N THR A 22 7.41 -7.13 -7.84
CA THR A 22 8.46 -6.54 -8.67
C THR A 22 7.90 -5.48 -9.62
N ALA A 23 6.77 -5.76 -10.29
CA ALA A 23 6.12 -4.81 -11.18
C ALA A 23 5.69 -3.52 -10.47
N ALA A 24 5.20 -3.62 -9.23
CA ALA A 24 4.84 -2.46 -8.43
C ALA A 24 6.07 -1.58 -8.12
N VAL A 25 7.20 -2.20 -7.74
CA VAL A 25 8.45 -1.47 -7.49
C VAL A 25 8.95 -0.79 -8.78
N MET A 26 8.90 -1.49 -9.92
CA MET A 26 9.30 -0.91 -11.21
C MET A 26 8.39 0.26 -11.61
N LEU A 27 7.09 0.17 -11.34
CA LEU A 27 6.14 1.25 -11.63
C LEU A 27 6.44 2.50 -10.80
N GLU A 28 6.72 2.37 -9.50
CA GLU A 28 7.10 3.51 -8.67
C GLU A 28 8.43 4.13 -9.12
N LYS A 29 9.41 3.29 -9.49
CA LYS A 29 10.68 3.78 -10.06
C LYS A 29 10.45 4.59 -11.33
N ALA A 30 9.65 4.08 -12.28
CA ALA A 30 9.36 4.77 -13.54
C ALA A 30 8.60 6.09 -13.32
N LYS A 31 7.73 6.17 -12.31
CA LYS A 31 7.07 7.43 -11.93
C LYS A 31 8.06 8.48 -11.44
N GLU A 32 9.01 8.08 -10.60
CA GLU A 32 10.04 8.99 -10.09
C GLU A 32 10.98 9.44 -11.21
N GLU A 33 11.43 8.54 -12.06
CA GLU A 33 12.24 8.87 -13.25
C GLU A 33 11.51 9.88 -14.16
N LYS A 34 10.21 9.68 -14.40
CA LYS A 34 9.39 10.61 -15.20
C LYS A 34 9.23 11.98 -14.52
N LYS A 35 9.18 12.02 -13.18
CA LYS A 35 9.10 13.28 -12.42
C LYS A 35 10.42 14.06 -12.56
N LEU A 36 11.55 13.39 -12.39
CA LEU A 36 12.88 13.98 -12.55
C LEU A 36 13.10 14.48 -13.97
N GLU A 37 12.72 13.70 -14.99
CA GLU A 37 12.79 14.10 -16.39
C GLU A 37 11.94 15.35 -16.67
N ARG A 38 10.74 15.43 -16.09
CA ARG A 38 9.88 16.62 -16.18
C ARG A 38 10.55 17.84 -15.56
N GLU A 39 11.11 17.70 -14.36
CA GLU A 39 11.80 18.80 -13.67
C GLU A 39 13.02 19.28 -14.45
N ALA A 40 13.84 18.36 -14.97
CA ALA A 40 14.99 18.68 -15.81
C ALA A 40 14.58 19.41 -17.10
N THR A 41 13.56 18.90 -17.80
CA THR A 41 13.05 19.51 -19.04
C THR A 41 12.49 20.92 -18.79
N LEU A 42 11.76 21.11 -17.69
CA LEU A 42 11.22 22.43 -17.33
C LEU A 42 12.33 23.39 -16.90
N GLY A 43 13.35 22.91 -16.18
CA GLY A 43 14.51 23.73 -15.81
C GLY A 43 15.30 24.25 -17.01
N GLU A 44 15.40 23.45 -18.07
CA GLU A 44 16.02 23.87 -19.34
C GLU A 44 15.13 24.84 -20.13
N ARG A 45 13.84 24.52 -20.28
CA ARG A 45 12.92 25.30 -21.12
C ARG A 45 12.45 26.61 -20.48
N VAL A 46 12.32 26.63 -19.16
CA VAL A 46 11.80 27.76 -18.38
C VAL A 46 12.73 28.01 -17.19
N PRO A 47 13.95 28.52 -17.45
CA PRO A 47 14.89 28.86 -16.38
C PRO A 47 14.32 29.99 -15.52
N LEU A 48 14.83 30.09 -14.29
CA LEU A 48 14.39 31.11 -13.34
C LEU A 48 14.68 32.52 -13.89
N LEU A 49 13.68 33.39 -13.88
CA LEU A 49 13.82 34.77 -14.36
C LEU A 49 14.75 35.56 -13.44
N GLN A 50 15.81 36.14 -14.02
CA GLN A 50 16.69 37.09 -13.35
C GLN A 50 16.30 38.50 -13.79
N LEU A 51 15.60 39.21 -12.90
CA LEU A 51 15.12 40.57 -13.17
C LEU A 51 16.03 41.66 -12.59
N SER A 52 16.90 41.28 -11.65
CA SER A 52 17.84 42.20 -11.00
C SER A 52 18.88 42.71 -11.99
N GLY A 53 19.11 44.03 -12.00
CA GLY A 53 20.12 44.66 -12.86
C GLY A 53 19.67 44.93 -14.29
N LEU A 54 18.43 44.59 -14.66
CA LEU A 54 17.87 44.96 -15.96
C LEU A 54 17.44 46.43 -15.97
N SER A 55 17.68 47.13 -17.08
CA SER A 55 17.15 48.47 -17.29
C SER A 55 15.64 48.43 -17.55
N MET A 56 14.96 49.58 -17.48
CA MET A 56 13.54 49.69 -17.83
C MET A 56 13.26 49.21 -19.27
N GLN A 57 14.17 49.50 -20.20
CA GLN A 57 14.03 49.11 -21.61
C GLN A 57 14.16 47.60 -21.78
N ASP A 58 15.13 46.98 -21.10
CA ASP A 58 15.33 45.52 -21.14
C ASP A 58 14.14 44.78 -20.51
N LEU A 59 13.58 45.31 -19.43
CA LEU A 59 12.36 44.77 -18.81
C LEU A 59 11.17 44.84 -19.77
N GLN A 60 10.99 45.95 -20.48
CA GLN A 60 9.93 46.08 -21.49
C GLN A 60 10.12 45.12 -22.66
N ALA A 61 11.34 44.92 -23.13
CA ALA A 61 11.66 43.96 -24.17
C ALA A 61 11.36 42.53 -23.71
N LEU A 62 11.83 42.14 -22.52
CA LEU A 62 11.57 40.83 -21.93
C LEU A 62 10.07 40.55 -21.78
N CYS A 63 9.27 41.52 -21.34
CA CYS A 63 7.82 41.36 -21.23
C CYS A 63 7.16 41.10 -22.60
N LYS A 64 7.59 41.79 -23.66
CA LYS A 64 7.08 41.55 -25.02
C LYS A 64 7.49 40.18 -25.54
N ASP A 65 8.73 39.78 -25.31
CA ASP A 65 9.24 38.47 -25.71
C ASP A 65 8.51 37.33 -24.99
N LEU A 66 8.27 37.46 -23.69
CA LEU A 66 7.51 36.48 -22.91
C LEU A 66 6.07 36.39 -23.39
N HIS A 67 5.42 37.52 -23.68
CA HIS A 67 4.07 37.53 -24.23
C HIS A 67 4.01 36.77 -25.56
N HIS A 68 4.93 37.05 -26.49
CA HIS A 68 4.97 36.34 -27.76
C HIS A 68 5.24 34.83 -27.59
N LYS A 69 6.13 34.45 -26.67
CA LYS A 69 6.40 33.04 -26.36
C LYS A 69 5.17 32.33 -25.79
N ILE A 70 4.34 33.01 -25.00
CA ILE A 70 3.09 32.44 -24.47
C ILE A 70 2.16 32.06 -25.62
N ASP A 71 1.99 32.93 -26.61
CA ASP A 71 1.14 32.67 -27.78
C ASP A 71 1.60 31.41 -28.53
N VAL A 72 2.90 31.31 -28.81
CA VAL A 72 3.51 30.15 -29.51
C VAL A 72 3.35 28.87 -28.70
N VAL A 73 3.65 28.91 -27.39
CA VAL A 73 3.56 27.72 -26.53
C VAL A 73 2.12 27.27 -26.34
N ASP A 74 1.14 28.18 -26.30
CA ASP A 74 -0.27 27.79 -26.20
C ASP A 74 -0.78 27.12 -27.49
N GLU A 75 -0.32 27.57 -28.66
CA GLU A 75 -0.57 26.90 -29.93
C GLU A 75 0.01 25.47 -29.93
N GLU A 76 1.28 25.31 -29.55
CA GLU A 76 1.90 23.98 -29.42
C GLU A 76 1.16 23.08 -28.42
N ARG A 77 0.74 23.65 -27.28
CA ARG A 77 -0.04 22.94 -26.26
C ARG A 77 -1.38 22.47 -26.83
N TYR A 78 -2.07 23.32 -27.59
CA TYR A 78 -3.34 22.98 -28.25
C TYR A 78 -3.16 21.80 -29.21
N ASP A 79 -2.12 21.81 -30.04
CA ASP A 79 -1.83 20.74 -30.98
C ASP A 79 -1.52 19.40 -30.29
N ILE A 80 -0.76 19.45 -29.19
CA ILE A 80 -0.47 18.26 -28.38
C ILE A 80 -1.75 17.71 -27.75
N ASP A 81 -2.59 18.57 -27.19
CA ASP A 81 -3.86 18.18 -26.58
C ASP A 81 -4.82 17.56 -27.62
N ALA A 82 -4.86 18.10 -28.83
CA ALA A 82 -5.63 17.54 -29.93
C ALA A 82 -5.14 16.14 -30.32
N LYS A 83 -3.82 15.90 -30.34
CA LYS A 83 -3.23 14.56 -30.59
C LYS A 83 -3.59 13.59 -29.47
N VAL A 84 -3.47 14.01 -28.21
CA VAL A 84 -3.84 13.20 -27.04
C VAL A 84 -5.33 12.85 -27.07
N THR A 85 -6.19 13.81 -27.39
CA THR A 85 -7.64 13.60 -27.54
C THR A 85 -7.97 12.60 -28.63
N LYS A 86 -7.29 12.66 -29.79
CA LYS A 86 -7.45 11.65 -30.86
C LYS A 86 -7.09 10.25 -30.37
N ASN A 87 -5.97 10.11 -29.65
CA ASN A 87 -5.55 8.83 -29.09
C ASN A 87 -6.58 8.29 -28.07
N TYR A 88 -7.13 9.14 -27.21
CA TYR A 88 -8.18 8.73 -26.26
C TYR A 88 -9.44 8.24 -26.97
N LYS A 89 -9.89 8.94 -28.01
CA LYS A 89 -11.04 8.51 -28.83
C LYS A 89 -10.79 7.15 -29.49
N GLU A 90 -9.58 6.93 -29.98
CA GLU A 90 -9.20 5.65 -30.57
C GLU A 90 -9.18 4.53 -29.52
N ILE A 91 -8.59 4.77 -28.35
CA ILE A 91 -8.57 3.80 -27.23
C ILE A 91 -10.00 3.45 -26.79
N ASP A 92 -10.90 4.43 -26.69
CA ASP A 92 -12.29 4.21 -26.31
C ASP A 92 -13.03 3.35 -27.36
N ASN A 93 -12.90 3.69 -28.65
CA ASN A 93 -13.46 2.92 -29.74
C ASN A 93 -12.93 1.48 -29.76
N LEU A 94 -11.62 1.29 -29.60
CA LEU A 94 -11.02 -0.04 -29.51
C LEU A 94 -11.50 -0.81 -28.28
N SER A 95 -11.65 -0.13 -27.14
CA SER A 95 -12.17 -0.74 -25.90
C SER A 95 -13.61 -1.20 -26.07
N GLN A 96 -14.45 -0.41 -26.74
CA GLN A 96 -15.83 -0.79 -27.09
C GLN A 96 -15.85 -1.98 -28.05
N LYS A 97 -15.06 -1.97 -29.12
CA LYS A 97 -14.94 -3.11 -30.05
C LYS A 97 -14.51 -4.38 -29.31
N ILE A 98 -13.52 -4.30 -28.42
CA ILE A 98 -13.09 -5.44 -27.59
C ILE A 98 -14.24 -5.94 -26.72
N PHE A 99 -15.03 -5.04 -26.13
CA PHE A 99 -16.17 -5.40 -25.32
C PHE A 99 -17.25 -6.13 -26.13
N GLU A 100 -17.57 -5.63 -27.33
CA GLU A 100 -18.52 -6.25 -28.25
C GLU A 100 -18.04 -7.63 -28.73
N LEU A 101 -16.76 -7.75 -29.11
CA LEU A 101 -16.13 -9.01 -29.52
C LEU A 101 -16.05 -10.04 -28.39
N LYS A 102 -15.81 -9.60 -27.14
CA LYS A 102 -15.87 -10.48 -25.97
C LYS A 102 -17.29 -11.00 -25.70
N GLY A 103 -18.29 -10.43 -26.38
CA GLY A 103 -19.70 -10.80 -26.32
C GLY A 103 -20.40 -10.26 -25.08
N LYS A 104 -21.53 -9.55 -25.27
CA LYS A 104 -22.50 -9.23 -24.19
C LYS A 104 -22.93 -10.48 -23.39
N MET A 105 -22.80 -11.67 -23.97
CA MET A 105 -22.95 -12.95 -23.30
C MET A 105 -21.59 -13.54 -22.92
N LYS A 106 -21.01 -13.07 -21.80
CA LYS A 106 -20.29 -14.05 -20.98
C LYS A 106 -21.35 -15.05 -20.54
N ARG A 107 -21.37 -16.25 -21.15
CA ARG A 107 -22.18 -17.38 -20.68
C ARG A 107 -22.05 -17.39 -19.15
N PRO A 108 -23.15 -17.23 -18.37
CA PRO A 108 -23.04 -17.25 -16.92
C PRO A 108 -22.29 -18.52 -16.56
N ALA A 109 -21.08 -18.39 -16.04
CA ALA A 109 -20.33 -19.56 -15.62
C ALA A 109 -21.18 -20.19 -14.55
N LEU A 110 -21.78 -21.36 -14.83
CA LEU A 110 -22.53 -22.13 -13.85
C LEU A 110 -21.54 -22.45 -12.73
N LYS A 111 -21.51 -21.58 -11.72
CA LYS A 111 -20.64 -21.77 -10.55
C LYS A 111 -21.20 -23.01 -9.89
N ARG A 112 -20.43 -24.09 -9.90
CA ARG A 112 -20.70 -25.23 -9.03
C ARG A 112 -20.49 -24.74 -7.60
N VAL A 113 -21.56 -24.23 -6.99
CA VAL A 113 -21.57 -23.85 -5.59
C VAL A 113 -21.41 -25.14 -4.81
N LYS A 114 -20.16 -25.47 -4.46
CA LYS A 114 -19.93 -26.41 -3.38
C LYS A 114 -20.35 -25.69 -2.11
N ILE A 115 -21.14 -26.38 -1.27
CA ILE A 115 -21.50 -25.92 0.07
C ILE A 115 -20.24 -25.34 0.72
N SER A 116 -20.30 -24.09 1.19
CA SER A 116 -19.13 -23.43 1.78
C SER A 116 -18.64 -24.22 3.00
N ALA A 117 -17.36 -24.10 3.35
CA ALA A 117 -16.84 -24.71 4.57
C ALA A 117 -17.69 -24.30 5.78
N ASP A 118 -18.14 -23.04 5.84
CA ASP A 118 -19.02 -22.53 6.88
C ASP A 118 -20.42 -23.16 6.86
N ALA A 119 -20.99 -23.42 5.67
CA ALA A 119 -22.29 -24.09 5.55
C ALA A 119 -22.19 -25.58 5.88
N MET A 120 -21.07 -26.25 5.56
CA MET A 120 -20.80 -27.62 6.00
C MET A 120 -20.53 -27.68 7.51
N LEU A 121 -19.73 -26.77 8.06
CA LEU A 121 -19.41 -26.71 9.49
C LEU A 121 -20.61 -26.31 10.33
N GLY A 122 -21.43 -25.36 9.88
CA GLY A 122 -22.68 -24.98 10.54
C GLY A 122 -23.71 -26.11 10.54
N ALA A 123 -23.78 -26.91 9.47
CA ALA A 123 -24.65 -28.09 9.39
C ALA A 123 -24.15 -29.27 10.24
N LEU A 124 -22.84 -29.47 10.37
CA LEU A 124 -22.23 -30.58 11.12
C LEU A 124 -22.01 -30.27 12.61
N LEU A 125 -21.75 -29.01 12.98
CA LEU A 125 -21.33 -28.60 14.32
C LEU A 125 -22.34 -27.66 15.01
N GLY A 126 -23.40 -27.25 14.32
CA GLY A 126 -24.43 -26.35 14.86
C GLY A 126 -23.88 -24.98 15.28
N SER A 127 -24.59 -24.30 16.18
CA SER A 127 -24.33 -22.93 16.64
C SER A 127 -23.05 -22.72 17.47
N LYS A 128 -22.22 -23.77 17.67
CA LYS A 128 -21.01 -23.69 18.50
C LYS A 128 -19.83 -22.99 17.82
N VAL A 129 -19.83 -22.86 16.50
CA VAL A 129 -18.76 -22.17 15.73
C VAL A 129 -19.37 -21.03 14.94
N LYS A 130 -19.84 -20.00 15.64
CA LYS A 130 -20.32 -18.74 15.05
C LYS A 130 -19.35 -17.60 15.35
N GLU A 131 -18.05 -17.90 15.35
CA GLU A 131 -17.00 -16.87 15.37
C GLU A 131 -16.61 -16.58 13.93
N SER A 132 -16.65 -15.31 13.53
CA SER A 132 -16.35 -14.88 12.17
C SER A 132 -14.95 -15.36 11.77
N VAL A 133 -14.84 -15.98 10.59
CA VAL A 133 -13.55 -16.36 10.01
C VAL A 133 -12.88 -15.11 9.40
N ASP A 134 -12.84 -14.02 10.16
CA ASP A 134 -11.99 -12.89 9.85
C ASP A 134 -10.57 -13.28 10.30
N PHE A 135 -9.76 -13.75 9.36
CA PHE A 135 -8.34 -14.03 9.60
C PHE A 135 -7.59 -12.81 10.19
N LYS A 136 -8.14 -11.61 9.96
CA LYS A 136 -7.63 -10.33 10.47
C LYS A 136 -8.04 -10.05 11.92
N ALA A 137 -9.12 -10.67 12.42
CA ALA A 137 -9.63 -10.44 13.77
C ALA A 137 -8.85 -11.22 14.85
N ASN A 138 -8.22 -12.35 14.48
CA ASN A 138 -7.48 -13.21 15.43
C ASN A 138 -5.96 -12.97 15.44
N LEU A 139 -5.48 -11.93 14.74
CA LEU A 139 -4.11 -11.45 14.89
C LEU A 139 -4.03 -10.57 16.15
N LYS A 140 -3.48 -11.11 17.25
CA LYS A 140 -3.07 -10.31 18.41
C LYS A 140 -2.07 -9.26 17.95
N THR A 141 -2.48 -8.00 17.84
CA THR A 141 -1.54 -6.88 18.02
C THR A 141 -1.00 -7.00 19.44
N VAL A 142 0.31 -7.14 19.61
CA VAL A 142 0.95 -7.08 20.93
C VAL A 142 0.59 -5.71 21.53
N LYS A 143 -0.40 -5.67 22.42
CA LYS A 143 -0.55 -4.57 23.36
C LYS A 143 0.69 -4.66 24.23
N LYS A 144 1.61 -3.72 24.02
CA LYS A 144 2.65 -3.39 24.99
C LYS A 144 1.89 -3.08 26.29
N GLU A 145 1.97 -3.96 27.27
CA GLU A 145 1.44 -3.66 28.60
C GLU A 145 2.18 -2.41 29.07
N GLU A 146 1.46 -1.31 29.28
CA GLU A 146 1.97 -0.22 30.10
C GLU A 146 2.06 -0.75 31.53
N GLU A 147 3.23 -1.28 31.83
CA GLU A 147 3.68 -1.62 33.18
C GLU A 147 3.52 -0.36 34.04
N LYS A 148 2.56 -0.40 34.96
CA LYS A 148 2.40 0.63 35.99
C LYS A 148 3.71 0.71 36.75
N LYS A 149 4.45 1.81 36.54
CA LYS A 149 5.61 2.19 37.34
C LYS A 149 5.14 2.43 38.77
N GLU A 150 5.27 1.43 39.64
CA GLU A 150 5.41 1.67 41.07
C GLU A 150 6.89 1.98 41.34
N GLU A 151 7.14 3.17 41.87
CA GLU A 151 8.45 3.62 42.35
C GLU A 151 8.98 2.67 43.41
N VAL A 152 9.97 1.84 43.05
CA VAL A 152 10.80 1.18 44.05
C VAL A 152 12.14 1.89 44.11
N THR A 153 12.22 2.76 45.10
CA THR A 153 13.42 3.48 45.52
C THR A 153 14.43 2.52 46.16
N ASP A 154 15.63 2.51 45.59
CA ASP A 154 16.92 2.02 46.12
C ASP A 154 16.99 0.57 46.66
N TRP A 155 17.57 -0.32 45.85
CA TRP A 155 17.77 -1.76 46.16
C TRP A 155 18.57 -2.05 47.43
N ARG A 156 19.29 -1.07 48.00
CA ARG A 156 20.10 -1.24 49.21
C ARG A 156 19.28 -1.53 50.48
N LYS A 157 18.03 -1.05 50.59
CA LYS A 157 17.22 -1.20 51.82
C LYS A 157 16.64 -2.60 52.05
N ASN A 158 16.46 -3.40 51.00
CA ASN A 158 15.84 -4.73 51.11
C ASN A 158 16.81 -5.78 51.69
N VAL A 159 18.12 -5.60 51.48
CA VAL A 159 19.14 -6.57 51.88
C VAL A 159 19.45 -6.49 53.39
N GLU A 160 19.43 -5.30 53.98
CA GLU A 160 19.67 -5.11 55.43
C GLU A 160 18.52 -5.64 56.31
N ALA A 161 17.28 -5.65 55.79
CA ALA A 161 16.10 -6.10 56.55
C ALA A 161 16.05 -7.62 56.77
N MET A 162 16.81 -8.42 56.00
CA MET A 162 16.74 -9.89 56.02
C MET A 162 17.85 -10.56 56.84
N SER A 163 18.82 -9.81 57.39
CA SER A 163 19.99 -10.38 58.10
C SER A 163 19.78 -10.59 59.62
N GLY A 164 18.57 -10.44 60.16
CA GLY A 164 18.36 -10.25 61.61
C GLY A 164 17.54 -11.29 62.37
N MET A 165 17.22 -12.47 61.81
CA MET A 165 16.36 -13.46 62.51
C MET A 165 17.07 -14.80 62.77
N GLU A 166 18.09 -14.77 63.62
CA GLU A 166 18.72 -15.96 64.19
C GLU A 166 18.12 -16.23 65.58
N GLY A 167 17.02 -17.00 65.62
CA GLY A 167 16.33 -17.34 66.85
C GLY A 167 15.34 -18.49 66.66
N ARG A 168 15.59 -19.61 67.36
CA ARG A 168 14.86 -20.89 67.30
C ARG A 168 13.34 -20.73 67.48
N LYS A 169 12.56 -20.84 66.40
CA LYS A 169 11.09 -20.95 66.47
C LYS A 169 10.70 -22.33 67.03
N LYS A 170 10.28 -22.38 68.29
CA LYS A 170 9.54 -23.50 68.88
C LYS A 170 8.12 -23.50 68.34
N LEU A 171 7.69 -24.56 67.67
CA LEU A 171 6.28 -24.90 67.52
C LEU A 171 6.09 -26.35 67.96
N PHE A 172 5.36 -26.52 69.06
CA PHE A 172 4.88 -27.80 69.56
C PHE A 172 3.73 -28.28 68.66
N ASN A 173 3.75 -29.55 68.28
CA ASN A 173 2.59 -30.24 67.72
C ASN A 173 1.64 -30.63 68.86
N ALA A 174 0.41 -30.14 68.84
CA ALA A 174 -0.71 -30.72 69.57
C ALA A 174 -1.77 -31.12 68.54
N GLY A 175 -2.06 -32.42 68.49
CA GLY A 175 -2.97 -33.02 67.52
C GLY A 175 -4.41 -33.16 68.02
N GLN A 176 -5.13 -33.98 67.25
CA GLN A 176 -6.53 -34.44 67.37
C GLN A 176 -7.62 -33.43 67.04
#